data_AF-A0A2J6XI63-F1
#
_entry.id   AF-A0A2J6XI63-F1
#
_cell.length_a   1.000
_cell.length_b   1.000
_cell.length_c   1.000
_cell.angle_alpha   90.00
_cell.angle_beta   90.00
_cell.angle_gamma   90.00
#
_symmetry.space_group_name_H-M   'P 1'
#
loop_
_entity.id
_entity.type
_entity.pdbx_description
1 polymer ?
#
loop_
_entity_poly.entity_id
_entity_poly.type
_entity_poly.pdbx_seq_one_letter_code
_entity_poly.pdbx_strand_id
1 'polypeptide(L)'
;MNTIIVSSGIYDDDKAIKAAMKAADILRQNYSTTVFVSIENHLSHLEFYNETPKIKIGKNEIEFNYLEEFDSIVNKIIDIVLENINNKLEVKVDDMEINYAKQEPSLTSGEYCLN
;
A
#
# COMPACT_ATOMS: atom_id res chain seq x y z
N MET A 1 5.60 2.08 5.16
CA MET A 1 5.44 2.67 3.82
C MET A 1 5.08 1.56 2.84
N ASN A 2 4.09 1.76 1.97
CA ASN A 2 3.72 0.77 0.95
C ASN A 2 4.30 1.24 -0.38
N THR A 3 5.04 0.35 -1.04
CA THR A 3 5.74 0.63 -2.28
C THR A 3 5.33 -0.43 -3.29
N ILE A 4 4.92 0.01 -4.47
CA ILE A 4 4.76 -0.82 -5.67
C ILE A 4 6.06 -0.68 -6.45
N ILE A 5 6.76 -1.78 -6.66
CA ILE A 5 7.98 -1.82 -7.46
C ILE A 5 7.61 -2.47 -8.79
N VAL A 6 7.85 -1.77 -9.90
CA VAL A 6 7.66 -2.29 -11.24
C VAL A 6 9.04 -2.60 -11.80
N SER A 7 9.35 -3.87 -11.98
CA SER A 7 10.55 -4.32 -12.68
C SER A 7 10.28 -4.23 -14.18
N SER A 8 11.00 -3.32 -14.83
CA SER A 8 10.91 -2.99 -16.24
C SER A 8 12.06 -3.68 -17.00
N GLY A 9 11.69 -4.43 -18.04
CA GLY A 9 12.59 -5.12 -18.95
C GLY A 9 12.91 -4.29 -20.19
N ILE A 10 13.24 -4.97 -21.29
CA ILE A 10 13.59 -4.33 -22.58
C ILE A 10 12.35 -4.19 -23.49
N TYR A 11 11.24 -4.86 -23.15
CA TYR A 11 10.03 -4.95 -23.98
C TYR A 11 8.75 -4.66 -23.17
N ASP A 12 8.01 -3.64 -23.62
CA ASP A 12 6.60 -3.36 -23.32
C ASP A 12 6.20 -3.29 -21.83
N ASP A 13 6.96 -2.52 -21.03
CA ASP A 13 6.64 -2.24 -19.61
C ASP A 13 5.58 -1.14 -19.42
N ASP A 14 5.20 -0.49 -20.51
CA ASP A 14 4.37 0.71 -20.52
C ASP A 14 2.99 0.46 -19.90
N LYS A 15 2.42 -0.73 -20.17
CA LYS A 15 1.13 -1.15 -19.62
C LYS A 15 1.24 -1.46 -18.11
N ALA A 16 2.33 -2.08 -17.66
CA ALA A 16 2.57 -2.38 -16.25
C ALA A 16 2.78 -1.11 -15.42
N ILE A 17 3.57 -0.17 -15.93
CA ILE A 17 3.81 1.13 -15.30
C ILE A 17 2.49 1.91 -15.20
N LYS A 18 1.72 2.00 -16.29
CA LYS A 18 0.42 2.68 -16.30
C LYS A 18 -0.57 2.04 -15.32
N ALA A 19 -0.59 0.71 -15.22
CA ALA A 19 -1.46 0.01 -14.28
C ALA A 19 -1.06 0.33 -12.82
N ALA A 20 0.23 0.29 -12.50
CA ALA A 20 0.74 0.62 -11.17
C ALA A 20 0.43 2.08 -10.77
N MET A 21 0.62 3.03 -11.69
CA MET A 21 0.28 4.43 -11.46
C MET A 21 -1.23 4.63 -11.26
N LYS A 22 -2.05 4.00 -12.11
CA LYS A 22 -3.52 4.08 -11.98
C LYS A 22 -4.01 3.49 -10.66
N ALA A 23 -3.45 2.37 -10.23
CA ALA A 23 -3.76 1.77 -8.93
C ALA A 23 -3.38 2.70 -7.78
N ALA A 24 -2.20 3.33 -7.83
CA ALA A 24 -1.77 4.30 -6.82
C ALA A 24 -2.72 5.51 -6.74
N ASP A 25 -3.21 6.00 -7.88
CA ASP A 25 -4.20 7.08 -7.90
C ASP A 25 -5.54 6.67 -7.27
N ILE A 26 -6.04 5.47 -7.57
CA ILE A 26 -7.27 4.94 -6.97
C ILE A 26 -7.10 4.75 -5.46
N LEU A 27 -5.99 4.18 -5.02
CA LEU A 27 -5.67 4.00 -3.60
C LEU A 27 -5.63 5.33 -2.84
N ARG A 28 -5.07 6.37 -3.47
CA ARG A 28 -5.05 7.72 -2.91
C ARG A 28 -6.46 8.33 -2.83
N GLN A 29 -7.25 8.25 -3.89
CA GLN A 29 -8.57 8.89 -3.99
C GLN A 29 -9.64 8.19 -3.15
N ASN A 30 -9.71 6.86 -3.23
CA ASN A 30 -10.82 6.08 -2.69
C ASN A 30 -10.52 5.51 -1.30
N TYR A 31 -9.24 5.29 -0.98
CA TYR A 31 -8.82 4.63 0.26
C TYR A 31 -7.92 5.50 1.14
N SER A 32 -7.75 6.78 0.80
CA SER A 32 -6.87 7.74 1.49
C SER A 32 -5.46 7.18 1.77
N THR A 33 -5.00 6.28 0.90
CA THR A 33 -3.77 5.50 1.09
C THR A 33 -2.72 5.99 0.10
N THR A 34 -1.61 6.48 0.63
CA THR A 34 -0.46 6.88 -0.21
C THR A 34 0.46 5.70 -0.45
N VAL A 35 0.76 5.45 -1.72
CA VAL A 35 1.66 4.38 -2.18
C VAL A 35 2.69 4.98 -3.12
N PHE A 36 3.93 4.52 -3.01
CA PHE A 36 5.03 4.95 -3.87
C PHE A 36 5.21 3.95 -5.00
N VAL A 37 5.26 4.44 -6.24
CA VAL A 37 5.57 3.60 -7.41
C VAL A 37 7.05 3.80 -7.74
N SER A 38 7.84 2.74 -7.63
CA SER A 38 9.25 2.69 -8.03
C SER A 38 9.37 1.91 -9.33
N ILE A 39 10.10 2.44 -10.31
CA ILE A 39 10.37 1.76 -11.58
C ILE A 39 11.84 1.35 -11.57
N GLU A 40 12.08 0.04 -11.52
CA GLU A 40 13.42 -0.53 -11.54
C GLU A 40 13.72 -1.04 -12.94
N ASN A 41 14.73 -0.45 -13.58
CA ASN A 41 15.07 -0.76 -14.96
C ASN A 41 16.31 -1.65 -15.01
N HIS A 42 16.18 -2.87 -15.54
CA HIS A 42 17.24 -3.88 -15.53
C HIS A 42 17.99 -4.01 -16.88
N LEU A 43 18.20 -2.88 -17.57
CA LEU A 43 18.90 -2.78 -18.85
C LEU A 43 20.32 -3.40 -18.89
N SER A 44 20.96 -3.62 -17.73
CA SER A 44 22.37 -4.03 -17.64
C SER A 44 22.61 -5.53 -17.46
N HIS A 45 21.57 -6.35 -17.28
CA HIS A 45 21.74 -7.79 -17.03
C HIS A 45 21.29 -8.59 -18.26
N LEU A 46 22.27 -9.13 -18.99
CA LEU A 46 22.12 -10.01 -20.16
C LEU A 46 21.25 -11.26 -19.92
N GLU A 47 20.91 -11.57 -18.67
CA GLU A 47 20.06 -12.70 -18.29
C GLU A 47 18.55 -12.38 -18.37
N PHE A 48 18.15 -11.12 -18.55
CA PHE A 48 16.75 -10.68 -18.50
C PHE A 48 16.07 -10.47 -19.87
N TYR A 49 16.72 -10.86 -20.98
CA TYR A 49 16.21 -10.64 -22.35
C TYR A 49 14.84 -11.31 -22.63
N ASN A 50 14.37 -12.20 -21.75
CA ASN A 50 13.07 -12.87 -21.84
C ASN A 50 12.18 -12.69 -20.60
N GLU A 51 12.55 -11.84 -19.64
CA GLU A 51 11.70 -11.66 -18.45
C GLU A 51 10.53 -10.73 -18.77
N THR A 52 9.32 -11.28 -18.61
CA THR A 52 8.06 -10.52 -18.55
C THR A 52 8.13 -9.48 -17.44
N PRO A 53 7.51 -8.29 -17.59
CA PRO A 53 7.48 -7.29 -16.54
C PRO A 53 6.86 -7.88 -15.28
N LYS A 54 7.38 -7.49 -14.11
CA LYS A 54 6.89 -7.97 -12.83
C LYS A 54 6.54 -6.79 -11.93
N ILE A 55 5.45 -6.91 -11.19
CA ILE A 55 5.03 -5.92 -10.21
C ILE A 55 5.13 -6.53 -8.82
N LYS A 56 6.02 -5.97 -8.00
CA LYS A 56 6.26 -6.41 -6.63
C LYS A 56 5.63 -5.46 -5.63
N ILE A 57 4.90 -6.02 -4.67
CA ILE A 57 4.18 -5.28 -3.63
C ILE A 57 4.43 -5.98 -2.29
N GLY A 58 5.37 -5.46 -1.51
CA GLY A 58 5.81 -6.13 -0.29
C GLY A 58 6.45 -7.49 -0.59
N LYS A 59 5.83 -8.57 -0.08
CA LYS A 59 6.25 -9.96 -0.33
C LYS A 59 5.61 -10.59 -1.57
N ASN A 60 4.61 -9.94 -2.15
CA ASN A 60 3.86 -10.46 -3.29
C ASN A 60 4.51 -10.00 -4.59
N GLU A 61 4.54 -10.89 -5.58
CA GLU A 61 5.05 -10.64 -6.91
C GLU A 61 3.97 -11.04 -7.93
N ILE A 62 3.65 -10.13 -8.83
CA ILE A 62 2.66 -10.31 -9.88
C ILE A 62 3.43 -10.38 -11.19
N GLU A 63 3.40 -11.53 -11.84
CA GLU A 63 3.89 -11.65 -13.21
C GLU A 63 2.88 -11.01 -14.17
N PHE A 64 3.37 -10.13 -15.04
CA PHE A 64 2.49 -9.39 -15.94
C PHE A 64 2.12 -10.23 -17.16
N ASN A 65 0.84 -10.53 -17.31
CA ASN A 65 0.31 -11.20 -18.49
C ASN A 65 -0.24 -10.17 -19.49
N TYR A 66 0.40 -10.07 -20.67
CA TYR A 66 -0.01 -9.13 -21.71
C TYR A 66 -1.44 -9.32 -22.21
N LEU A 67 -1.97 -10.54 -22.16
CA LEU A 67 -3.33 -10.89 -22.56
C LEU A 67 -4.38 -10.46 -21.53
N GLU A 68 -3.97 -10.11 -20.31
CA GLU A 68 -4.89 -9.70 -19.26
C GLU A 68 -5.42 -8.28 -19.50
N GLU A 69 -6.70 -8.04 -19.20
CA GLU A 69 -7.31 -6.72 -19.33
C GLU A 69 -6.68 -5.71 -18.34
N PHE A 70 -6.47 -4.47 -18.80
CA PHE A 70 -5.80 -3.44 -18.01
C PHE A 70 -6.44 -3.22 -16.63
N ASP A 71 -7.78 -3.13 -16.57
CA ASP A 71 -8.50 -2.90 -15.32
C ASP A 71 -8.40 -4.09 -14.36
N SER A 72 -8.29 -5.32 -14.87
CA SER A 72 -8.07 -6.50 -14.05
C SER A 72 -6.73 -6.43 -13.31
N ILE A 73 -5.68 -6.00 -14.01
CA ILE A 73 -4.34 -5.82 -13.43
C ILE A 73 -4.35 -4.71 -12.38
N VAL A 74 -5.01 -3.58 -12.68
CA VAL A 74 -5.16 -2.47 -11.72
C VAL A 74 -5.85 -2.95 -10.44
N ASN A 75 -6.95 -3.68 -10.55
CA ASN A 75 -7.69 -4.19 -9.40
C ASN A 75 -6.85 -5.19 -8.59
N LYS A 76 -6.13 -6.11 -9.24
CA LYS A 76 -5.19 -7.02 -8.54
C LYS A 76 -4.15 -6.26 -7.70
N ILE A 77 -3.57 -5.20 -8.25
CA ILE A 77 -2.60 -4.36 -7.52
C ILE A 77 -3.26 -3.71 -6.30
N ILE A 78 -4.46 -3.15 -6.46
CA ILE A 78 -5.23 -2.52 -5.38
C ILE A 78 -5.49 -3.54 -4.26
N ASP A 79 -6.04 -4.70 -4.60
CA ASP A 79 -6.41 -5.75 -3.65
C ASP A 79 -5.20 -6.19 -2.82
N ILE A 80 -4.06 -6.44 -3.49
CA ILE A 80 -2.82 -6.84 -2.82
C ILE A 80 -2.27 -5.72 -1.90
N VAL A 81 -2.38 -4.46 -2.30
CA VAL A 81 -1.96 -3.34 -1.44
C VAL A 81 -2.84 -3.27 -0.19
N LEU A 82 -4.16 -3.37 -0.35
CA LEU A 82 -5.11 -3.31 0.76
C LEU A 82 -4.92 -4.50 1.70
N GLU A 83 -4.71 -5.71 1.17
CA GLU A 83 -4.41 -6.90 1.96
C GLU A 83 -3.12 -6.72 2.77
N ASN A 84 -2.06 -6.21 2.15
CA ASN A 84 -0.79 -5.93 2.83
C ASN A 84 -0.91 -4.86 3.93
N ILE A 85 -1.84 -3.91 3.80
CA ILE A 85 -2.14 -2.91 4.83
C ILE A 85 -2.87 -3.57 6.00
N ASN A 86 -3.92 -4.34 5.71
CA ASN A 86 -4.73 -5.00 6.73
C ASN A 86 -3.92 -6.02 7.53
N ASN A 87 -3.09 -6.84 6.86
CA ASN A 87 -2.21 -7.80 7.53
C ASN A 87 -1.16 -7.11 8.43
N LYS A 88 -0.73 -5.88 8.10
CA LYS A 88 0.15 -5.09 9.00
C LYS A 88 -0.59 -4.51 10.20
N LEU A 89 -1.90 -4.30 10.09
CA LEU A 89 -2.73 -3.83 11.20
C LEU A 89 -2.96 -4.96 12.21
N GLU A 90 -3.21 -6.19 11.77
CA GLU A 90 -3.41 -7.35 12.66
C GLU A 90 -2.21 -7.58 13.59
N VAL A 91 -0.98 -7.42 13.09
CA VAL A 91 0.25 -7.56 13.90
C VAL A 91 0.41 -6.45 14.95
N LYS A 92 -0.31 -5.33 14.84
CA LYS A 92 -0.25 -4.22 15.81
C LYS A 92 -1.32 -4.26 16.90
N VAL A 93 -2.35 -5.11 16.76
CA VAL A 93 -3.45 -5.16 17.74
C VAL A 93 -3.07 -5.97 19.00
N ASP A 94 -2.09 -6.87 18.92
CA ASP A 94 -1.68 -7.70 20.07
C ASP A 94 -0.86 -6.97 21.15
N ASP A 95 -0.41 -5.73 20.92
CA ASP A 95 0.37 -4.94 21.89
C ASP A 95 -0.41 -3.77 22.53
N MET A 96 -1.72 -3.67 22.30
CA MET A 96 -2.53 -2.62 22.91
C MET A 96 -3.31 -3.16 24.13
N GLU A 97 -2.61 -3.31 25.26
CA GLU A 97 -3.27 -3.34 26.58
C GLU A 97 -3.94 -1.97 26.79
N ILE A 98 -5.21 -1.86 26.41
CA ILE A 98 -6.02 -0.68 26.70
C ILE A 98 -6.37 -0.73 28.18
N ASN A 99 -5.49 -0.18 29.02
CA ASN A 99 -5.79 0.12 30.41
C ASN A 99 -6.76 1.31 30.45
N TYR A 100 -8.07 1.01 30.47
CA TYR A 100 -9.09 1.98 30.82
C TYR A 100 -8.94 2.36 32.30
N ALA A 101 -8.06 3.31 32.61
CA ALA A 101 -8.10 3.99 33.89
C ALA A 101 -9.40 4.80 33.94
N LYS A 102 -10.41 4.29 34.65
CA LYS A 102 -11.58 5.06 35.06
C LYS A 102 -11.09 6.24 35.90
N GLN A 103 -10.99 7.42 35.32
CA GLN A 103 -10.99 8.65 36.11
C GLN A 103 -12.45 8.95 36.46
N GLU A 104 -12.83 8.66 37.69
CA GLU A 104 -14.07 9.16 38.26
C GLU A 104 -14.03 10.69 38.33
N PRO A 105 -15.13 11.40 38.03
CA PRO A 105 -15.16 12.84 38.10
C PRO A 105 -15.15 13.30 39.56
N SER A 106 -14.10 14.01 39.99
CA SER A 106 -14.09 14.68 41.28
C SER A 106 -15.02 15.90 41.23
N LEU A 107 -16.20 15.77 41.84
CA LEU A 107 -17.05 16.88 42.25
C LEU A 107 -16.35 17.64 43.38
N THR A 108 -15.92 18.87 43.12
CA THR A 108 -15.68 19.86 44.19
C THR A 108 -16.39 21.16 43.85
N SER A 109 -17.59 21.28 44.43
CA SER A 109 -18.27 22.53 44.74
C SER A 109 -17.47 23.32 45.78
N GLY A 110 -17.32 24.63 45.57
CA GLY A 110 -16.83 25.62 46.54
C GLY A 110 -16.64 26.95 45.83
N GLU A 111 -17.67 27.77 45.73
CA GLU A 111 -17.97 28.91 46.64
C GLU A 111 -16.93 30.05 46.61
N TYR A 112 -17.40 31.18 46.05
CA TYR A 112 -17.09 32.59 46.29
C TYR A 112 -15.68 33.04 46.70
N CYS A 113 -15.16 34.04 45.96
CA CYS A 113 -14.56 35.25 46.57
C CYS A 113 -14.72 36.46 45.61
N LEU A 114 -15.59 37.38 46.01
CA LEU A 114 -15.53 38.80 45.67
C LEU A 114 -14.47 39.45 46.60
N ASN A 115 -13.57 40.23 46.02
CA ASN A 115 -13.15 41.56 46.49
C ASN A 115 -12.24 42.22 45.46
#